data_AF-A0A962VZW2-F1
#
_entry.id   AF-A0A962VZW2-F1
#
_cell.length_a   1.000
_cell.length_b   1.000
_cell.length_c   1.000
_cell.angle_alpha   90.00
_cell.angle_beta   90.00
_cell.angle_gamma   90.00
#
_symmetry.space_group_name_H-M   'P 1'
#
loop_
_entity.id
_entity.type
_entity.pdbx_description
1 polymer ?
#
loop_
_entity_poly.entity_id
_entity_poly.type
_entity_poly.pdbx_seq_one_letter_code
_entity_poly.pdbx_strand_id
1 'polypeptide(L)'
;MSQPFGNMDTTFESFLQELPEDYQAWAVEFRAFCRSCKIKTPEQLMQVVMNYCGIDAVLRDTAGHLTLLEERISDTAIHKRLKACVPWVKTLLSRMRGETFQPVLEGRLRFL
;
A
#
# COMPACT_ATOMS: atom_id res chain seq x y z
N MET A 1 -20.10 25.54 -12.12
CA MET A 1 -19.81 25.26 -10.70
C MET A 1 -19.90 23.75 -10.50
N SER A 2 -18.74 23.09 -10.43
CA SER A 2 -18.62 21.71 -9.99
C SER A 2 -17.24 21.65 -9.35
N GLN A 3 -17.14 21.57 -8.03
CA GLN A 3 -15.91 21.08 -7.40
C GLN A 3 -15.98 19.56 -7.54
N PRO A 4 -15.21 18.93 -8.45
CA PRO A 4 -15.23 17.50 -8.55
C PRO A 4 -14.25 16.99 -7.49
N PHE A 5 -14.72 16.09 -6.63
CA PHE A 5 -13.94 15.45 -5.57
C PHE A 5 -13.60 16.43 -4.43
N GLY A 6 -14.33 16.28 -3.31
CA GLY A 6 -13.95 16.90 -2.05
C GLY A 6 -12.49 16.57 -1.75
N ASN A 7 -11.75 17.56 -1.23
CA ASN A 7 -10.33 17.54 -0.93
C ASN A 7 -9.82 16.11 -0.59
N MET A 8 -9.28 15.39 -1.58
CA MET A 8 -8.89 13.97 -1.46
C MET A 8 -7.89 13.76 -0.32
N ASP A 9 -7.06 14.78 -0.08
CA ASP A 9 -6.10 14.81 1.02
C ASP A 9 -6.79 14.63 2.38
N THR A 10 -7.95 15.26 2.60
CA THR A 10 -8.66 15.15 3.89
C THR A 10 -9.27 13.76 4.09
N THR A 11 -9.74 13.12 3.02
CA THR A 11 -10.35 11.79 3.09
C THR A 11 -9.30 10.71 3.34
N PHE A 12 -8.13 10.83 2.70
CA PHE A 12 -7.04 9.89 2.89
C PHE A 12 -6.42 9.99 4.30
N GLU A 13 -6.18 11.20 4.79
CA GLU A 13 -5.67 11.42 6.15
C GLU A 13 -6.65 10.88 7.22
N SER A 14 -7.96 11.09 7.05
CA SER A 14 -8.96 10.48 7.93
C SER A 14 -8.95 8.94 7.87
N PHE A 15 -8.79 8.36 6.68
CA PHE A 15 -8.65 6.91 6.55
C PHE A 15 -7.41 6.38 7.28
N LEU A 16 -6.27 7.08 7.18
CA LEU A 16 -5.05 6.67 7.90
C LEU A 16 -5.22 6.66 9.42
N GLN A 17 -6.09 7.52 9.98
CA GLN A 17 -6.41 7.54 11.41
C GLN A 17 -7.22 6.33 11.86
N GLU A 18 -7.96 5.68 10.96
CA GLU A 18 -8.73 4.47 11.27
C GLU A 18 -7.88 3.18 11.18
N LEU A 19 -6.66 3.27 10.63
CA LEU A 19 -5.76 2.13 10.55
C LEU A 19 -5.19 1.78 11.93
N PRO A 20 -4.86 0.50 12.18
CA PRO A 20 -4.15 0.08 13.38
C PRO A 20 -2.82 0.83 13.53
N GLU A 21 -2.46 1.26 14.75
CA GLU A 21 -1.25 2.06 15.03
C GLU A 21 0.05 1.42 14.46
N ASP A 22 0.13 0.09 14.44
CA ASP A 22 1.31 -0.67 14.01
C ASP A 22 1.45 -0.82 12.48
N TYR A 23 0.50 -0.31 11.68
CA TYR A 23 0.46 -0.59 10.24
C TYR A 23 1.75 -0.15 9.51
N GLN A 24 2.36 0.96 9.95
CA GLN A 24 3.63 1.47 9.41
C GLN A 24 4.80 0.54 9.72
N ALA A 25 4.85 0.02 10.95
CA ALA A 25 5.89 -0.93 11.38
C ALA A 25 5.80 -2.22 10.58
N TRP A 26 4.59 -2.73 10.35
CA TRP A 26 4.37 -3.89 9.49
C TRP A 26 4.79 -3.65 8.05
N ALA A 27 4.58 -2.45 7.51
CA ALA A 27 5.02 -2.12 6.15
C ALA A 27 6.54 -2.29 6.00
N VAL A 28 7.31 -1.98 7.04
CA VAL A 28 8.77 -2.21 7.05
C VAL A 28 9.09 -3.70 7.26
N GLU A 29 8.43 -4.36 8.20
CA GLU A 29 8.66 -5.77 8.55
C GLU A 29 8.41 -6.73 7.37
N PHE A 30 7.30 -6.53 6.66
CA PHE A 30 6.97 -7.29 5.46
C PHE A 30 7.87 -6.94 4.27
N ARG A 31 8.87 -6.06 4.47
CA ARG A 31 9.65 -5.42 3.40
C ARG A 31 8.73 -4.92 2.32
N ALA A 32 7.59 -4.36 2.77
CA ALA A 32 6.52 -4.02 1.88
C ALA A 32 7.10 -3.08 0.85
N PHE A 33 8.03 -2.16 1.22
CA PHE A 33 8.87 -1.24 0.41
C PHE A 33 10.39 -1.41 0.55
N CYS A 34 11.14 -1.10 -0.52
CA CYS A 34 12.60 -1.27 -0.63
C CYS A 34 13.33 0.07 -0.83
N ARG A 35 14.57 0.16 -0.32
CA ARG A 35 15.40 1.38 -0.23
C ARG A 35 15.67 2.12 -1.54
N SER A 36 15.56 1.46 -2.69
CA SER A 36 15.77 2.06 -4.02
C SER A 36 14.47 2.38 -4.77
N CYS A 37 13.31 2.33 -4.11
CA CYS A 37 12.02 2.61 -4.72
C CYS A 37 11.63 4.09 -4.59
N LYS A 38 10.87 4.56 -5.57
CA LYS A 38 10.30 5.92 -5.59
C LYS A 38 9.12 6.11 -4.61
N ILE A 39 8.60 5.01 -4.07
CA ILE A 39 7.65 4.99 -2.95
C ILE A 39 8.48 4.92 -1.67
N LYS A 40 8.51 6.02 -0.93
CA LYS A 40 9.42 6.23 0.20
C LYS A 40 8.79 5.90 1.54
N THR A 41 7.47 6.07 1.66
CA THR A 41 6.77 5.94 2.93
C THR A 41 5.63 4.90 2.88
N PRO A 42 5.23 4.31 4.03
CA PRO A 42 4.07 3.43 4.12
C PRO A 42 2.77 4.09 3.64
N GLU A 43 2.59 5.39 3.88
CA GLU A 43 1.42 6.17 3.47
C GLU A 43 1.35 6.26 1.95
N GLN A 44 2.47 6.55 1.27
CA GLN A 44 2.53 6.56 -0.19
C GLN A 44 2.21 5.18 -0.77
N LEU A 45 2.67 4.11 -0.11
CA LEU A 45 2.32 2.76 -0.51
C LEU A 45 0.81 2.50 -0.32
N MET A 46 0.22 2.98 0.78
CA MET A 46 -1.22 2.88 1.02
C MET A 46 -2.03 3.67 -0.03
N GLN A 47 -1.60 4.87 -0.40
CA GLN A 47 -2.21 5.63 -1.49
C GLN A 47 -2.21 4.84 -2.81
N VAL A 48 -1.10 4.17 -3.14
CA VAL A 48 -1.02 3.31 -4.33
C VAL A 48 -2.00 2.13 -4.24
N VAL A 49 -2.11 1.51 -3.07
CA VAL A 49 -3.07 0.43 -2.84
C VAL A 49 -4.51 0.92 -2.94
N MET A 50 -4.85 2.07 -2.37
CA MET A 50 -6.21 2.64 -2.47
C MET A 50 -6.54 3.07 -3.89
N ASN A 51 -5.60 3.69 -4.61
CA ASN A 51 -5.79 4.09 -6.00
C ASN A 51 -6.06 2.87 -6.89
N TYR A 52 -5.25 1.82 -6.79
CA TYR A 52 -5.39 0.66 -7.65
C TYR A 52 -6.51 -0.30 -7.20
N CYS A 53 -6.60 -0.63 -5.92
CA CYS A 53 -7.54 -1.64 -5.40
C CYS A 53 -8.83 -1.05 -4.82
N GLY A 54 -8.79 0.18 -4.31
CA GLY A 54 -9.94 0.81 -3.64
C GLY A 54 -10.89 1.51 -4.62
N ILE A 55 -10.33 2.31 -5.54
CA ILE A 55 -11.09 3.07 -6.55
C ILE A 55 -10.96 2.49 -7.96
N ASP A 56 -10.29 1.34 -8.11
CA ASP A 56 -10.10 0.61 -9.37
C ASP A 56 -9.44 1.44 -10.49
N ALA A 57 -8.51 2.33 -10.12
CA ALA A 57 -7.75 3.08 -11.11
C ALA A 57 -6.78 2.17 -11.88
N VAL A 58 -6.60 2.41 -13.17
CA VAL A 58 -5.61 1.67 -13.95
C VAL A 58 -4.18 1.99 -13.49
N LEU A 59 -3.25 1.07 -13.73
CA LEU A 59 -1.84 1.22 -13.32
C LEU A 59 -1.21 2.52 -13.84
N ARG A 60 -1.58 2.94 -15.05
CA ARG A 60 -1.10 4.18 -15.67
C ARG A 60 -1.55 5.41 -14.88
N ASP A 61 -2.80 5.46 -14.45
CA ASP A 61 -3.35 6.61 -13.72
C ASP A 61 -2.81 6.63 -12.28
N THR A 62 -2.68 5.46 -11.66
CA THR A 62 -2.00 5.30 -10.36
C THR A 62 -0.56 5.80 -10.40
N ALA A 63 0.20 5.44 -11.45
CA ALA A 63 1.55 5.95 -11.67
C ALA A 63 1.58 7.46 -11.93
N GLY A 64 0.57 7.99 -12.63
CA GLY A 64 0.38 9.42 -12.88
C GLY A 64 0.19 10.19 -11.58
N HIS A 65 -0.71 9.75 -10.72
CA HIS A 65 -0.96 10.36 -9.41
C HIS A 65 0.32 10.42 -8.56
N LEU A 66 1.08 9.31 -8.51
CA LEU A 66 2.33 9.29 -7.73
C LEU A 66 3.43 10.15 -8.38
N THR A 67 3.48 10.23 -9.71
CA THR A 67 4.43 11.09 -10.44
C THR A 67 4.16 12.59 -10.23
N LEU A 68 2.92 12.97 -9.93
CA LEU A 68 2.59 14.36 -9.59
C LEU A 68 3.08 14.75 -8.18
N LEU A 69 3.13 13.78 -7.26
CA LEU A 69 3.54 13.99 -5.87
C LEU A 69 5.05 13.81 -5.66
N GLU A 70 5.68 12.93 -6.44
CA GLU A 70 7.06 12.48 -6.26
C GLU A 70 7.80 12.40 -7.61
N GLU A 71 8.86 11.59 -7.67
CA GLU A 71 9.62 11.36 -8.88
C GLU A 71 8.89 10.40 -9.83
N ARG A 72 9.03 10.61 -11.15
CA ARG A 72 8.37 9.81 -12.20
C ARG A 72 8.51 8.31 -11.98
N ILE A 73 7.40 7.61 -11.81
CA ILE A 73 7.33 6.16 -11.63
C ILE A 73 6.66 5.49 -12.85
N SER A 74 7.09 4.29 -13.22
CA SER A 74 6.42 3.52 -14.27
C SER A 74 5.27 2.68 -13.72
N ASP A 75 4.29 2.41 -14.56
CA ASP A 75 3.21 1.45 -14.32
C ASP A 75 3.75 0.06 -13.91
N THR A 76 4.84 -0.39 -14.53
CA THR A 76 5.51 -1.65 -14.22
C THR A 76 6.12 -1.63 -12.81
N ALA A 77 6.67 -0.49 -12.38
CA ALA A 77 7.18 -0.34 -11.03
C ALA A 77 6.05 -0.37 -10.00
N ILE A 78 4.91 0.28 -10.29
CA ILE A 78 3.69 0.20 -9.47
C ILE A 78 3.20 -1.25 -9.37
N HIS A 79 3.09 -1.96 -10.49
CA HIS A 79 2.64 -3.36 -10.50
C HIS A 79 3.52 -4.29 -9.66
N LYS A 80 4.85 -4.20 -9.82
CA LYS A 80 5.81 -4.94 -9.00
C LYS A 80 5.64 -4.63 -7.52
N ARG A 81 5.34 -3.36 -7.21
CA ARG A 81 5.11 -2.89 -5.86
C ARG A 81 3.87 -3.51 -5.22
N LEU A 82 2.75 -3.44 -5.94
CA LEU A 82 1.47 -4.00 -5.51
C LEU A 82 1.60 -5.49 -5.21
N LYS A 83 2.32 -6.24 -6.07
CA LYS A 83 2.64 -7.65 -5.81
C LYS A 83 3.45 -7.87 -4.54
N ALA A 84 4.48 -7.05 -4.32
CA ALA A 84 5.35 -7.19 -3.15
C ALA A 84 4.64 -6.86 -1.83
N CYS A 85 3.66 -5.93 -1.85
CA CYS A 85 2.96 -5.51 -0.64
C CYS A 85 1.72 -6.36 -0.30
N VAL A 86 1.41 -7.40 -1.08
CA VAL A 86 0.26 -8.30 -0.80
C VAL A 86 0.28 -8.89 0.61
N PRO A 87 1.40 -9.42 1.15
CA PRO A 87 1.41 -9.99 2.51
C PRO A 87 1.07 -8.95 3.58
N TRP A 88 1.56 -7.72 3.41
CA TRP A 88 1.27 -6.59 4.29
C TRP A 88 -0.21 -6.21 4.26
N VAL A 89 -0.79 -6.03 3.07
CA VAL A 89 -2.22 -5.69 2.91
C VAL A 89 -3.13 -6.78 3.47
N LYS A 90 -2.82 -8.06 3.21
CA LYS A 90 -3.59 -9.18 3.76
C LYS A 90 -3.58 -9.17 5.29
N THR A 91 -2.40 -8.96 5.88
CA THR A 91 -2.24 -8.92 7.34
C THR A 91 -3.02 -7.76 7.95
N LEU A 92 -2.93 -6.58 7.34
CA LEU A 92 -3.68 -5.40 7.75
C LEU A 92 -5.18 -5.66 7.76
N LEU A 93 -5.71 -6.21 6.66
CA LEU A 93 -7.14 -6.51 6.54
C LEU A 93 -7.61 -7.58 7.54
N SER A 94 -6.84 -8.65 7.75
CA SER A 94 -7.17 -9.66 8.76
C SER A 94 -7.19 -9.06 10.17
N ARG A 95 -6.25 -8.17 10.50
CA ARG A 95 -6.25 -7.46 11.79
C ARG A 95 -7.49 -6.59 11.95
N MET A 96 -7.84 -5.79 10.94
CA MET A 96 -9.02 -4.93 10.98
C MET A 96 -10.32 -5.72 11.12
N ARG A 97 -10.37 -6.95 10.59
CA ARG A 97 -11.50 -7.87 10.73
C ARG A 97 -11.55 -8.60 12.08
N GLY A 98 -10.60 -8.34 12.98
CA GLY A 98 -10.50 -9.02 14.28
C GLY A 98 -10.06 -10.48 14.18
N GLU A 99 -9.51 -10.90 13.03
CA GLU A 99 -9.00 -12.26 12.85
C GLU A 99 -7.65 -12.39 13.58
N THR A 100 -7.49 -13.44 14.39
CA THR A 100 -6.18 -13.78 14.97
C THR A 100 -5.23 -14.18 13.86
N PHE A 101 -4.25 -13.32 13.63
CA PHE A 101 -3.14 -13.51 12.70
C PHE A 101 -2.45 -14.86 12.93
N GLN A 102 -2.32 -15.65 11.86
CA GLN A 102 -1.35 -16.74 11.75
C GLN A 102 -0.34 -16.29 10.70
N PRO A 103 0.94 -16.03 11.06
CA PRO A 103 1.94 -15.71 10.06
C PRO A 103 2.00 -16.88 9.08
N VAL A 104 1.81 -16.59 7.79
CA VAL A 104 2.06 -17.56 6.73
C VAL A 104 3.57 -17.80 6.68
N LEU A 105 4.03 -18.73 7.52
CA LEU A 105 5.32 -19.39 7.41
C LEU A 105 5.27 -20.35 6.21
N GLU A 106 5.22 -19.79 5.01
CA GLU A 106 5.47 -20.58 3.81
C GLU A 106 6.98 -20.81 3.66
N GLY A 107 7.41 -22.05 3.93
CA GLY A 107 8.47 -22.66 3.12
C GLY A 107 9.81 -23.00 3.77
N ARG A 108 9.79 -24.00 4.65
CA ARG A 108 10.73 -25.16 4.71
C ARG A 108 12.18 -24.93 4.23
N LEU A 109 13.09 -24.69 5.16
CA LEU A 109 14.43 -25.28 5.09
C LEU A 109 14.49 -26.44 6.09
N ARG A 110 14.12 -27.64 5.62
CA ARG A 110 14.52 -28.88 6.30
C ARG A 110 15.97 -29.13 5.93
N PHE A 111 16.90 -28.80 6.83
CA PHE A 111 18.25 -29.32 6.76
C PHE A 111 18.17 -30.82 7.09
N LEU A 112 18.54 -31.66 6.12
CA LEU A 112 18.93 -33.04 6.36
C LEU A 112 20.42 -33.07 6.73
#